data_AF-F9ERB0-F1
#
_entry.id   AF-F9ERB0-F1
#
_cell.length_a   1.000
_cell.length_b   1.000
_cell.length_c   1.000
_cell.angle_alpha   90.00
_cell.angle_beta   90.00
_cell.angle_gamma   90.00
#
_symmetry.space_group_name_H-M   'P 1'
#
loop_
_entity.id
_entity.type
_entity.pdbx_description
1 polymer ?
#
loop_
_entity_poly.entity_id
_entity_poly.type
_entity_poly.pdbx_seq_one_letter_code
_entity_poly.pdbx_strand_id
1 'polypeptide(L)'
;MQEQEFPVNQNNNLIDKVEKEKEIIALINSKGTFTSQITSENKNLLVANAELIAYIDCDTNELHKSQTKIEWLVTLEDSKKNYIYNIEKYHIYRLKVKEADTDNFLLVDVLERDINNELLKKTLKECEQKAAIVIEEPDLGKFILDKGLKAFLSKIEWLDSKKQIDISLNIGENTRI
;
A
#
# COMPACT_ATOMS: atom_id res chain seq x y z
N MET A 1 -42.38 35.33 -35.00
CA MET A 1 -40.99 35.01 -34.62
C MET A 1 -41.04 34.69 -33.14
N GLN A 2 -41.05 33.42 -32.78
CA GLN A 2 -41.26 32.96 -31.39
C GLN A 2 -39.90 32.99 -30.67
N GLU A 3 -39.85 33.66 -29.53
CA GLU A 3 -38.70 33.63 -28.61
C GLU A 3 -38.60 32.23 -28.00
N GLN A 4 -37.45 31.60 -28.21
CA GLN A 4 -37.14 30.29 -27.65
C GLN A 4 -36.38 30.53 -26.34
N GLU A 5 -37.05 30.35 -25.20
CA GLU A 5 -36.39 30.32 -23.90
C GLU A 5 -35.55 29.03 -23.79
N PHE A 6 -34.24 29.19 -23.59
CA PHE A 6 -33.35 28.09 -23.25
C PHE A 6 -33.54 27.71 -21.79
N PRO A 7 -33.79 26.42 -21.45
CA PRO A 7 -33.77 26.00 -20.07
C PRO A 7 -32.33 26.03 -19.53
N VAL A 8 -32.11 26.82 -18.48
CA VAL A 8 -30.93 26.77 -17.62
C VAL A 8 -30.95 25.40 -16.93
N ASN A 9 -30.27 24.41 -17.51
CA ASN A 9 -30.15 23.11 -16.87
C ASN A 9 -29.03 23.16 -15.83
N GLN A 10 -29.43 23.39 -14.59
CA GLN A 10 -28.64 23.20 -13.38
C GLN A 10 -28.33 21.70 -13.23
N ASN A 11 -27.19 21.25 -13.75
CA ASN A 11 -26.63 19.95 -13.36
C ASN A 11 -25.53 20.16 -12.30
N ASN A 12 -25.93 20.67 -11.14
CA ASN A 12 -25.19 20.46 -9.89
C ASN A 12 -25.56 19.07 -9.34
N ASN A 13 -25.14 18.01 -10.04
CA ASN A 13 -25.22 16.64 -9.52
C ASN A 13 -23.88 16.25 -8.87
N LEU A 14 -23.49 16.98 -7.83
CA LEU A 14 -22.34 16.64 -6.98
C LEU A 14 -22.70 16.62 -5.49
N ILE A 15 -24.00 16.63 -5.16
CA ILE A 15 -24.46 16.62 -3.77
C ILE A 15 -25.09 15.26 -3.45
N ASP A 16 -24.42 14.58 -2.52
CA ASP A 16 -24.93 13.57 -1.59
C ASP A 16 -25.21 12.16 -2.11
N LYS A 17 -24.16 11.47 -2.57
CA LYS A 17 -23.99 10.10 -2.06
C LYS A 17 -23.39 10.27 -0.66
N VAL A 18 -24.16 9.98 0.39
CA VAL A 18 -23.63 9.93 1.75
C VAL A 18 -22.60 8.80 1.79
N GLU A 19 -21.36 9.09 1.42
CA GLU A 19 -20.26 8.16 1.56
C GLU A 19 -20.10 7.90 3.06
N LYS A 20 -20.53 6.71 3.48
CA LYS A 20 -20.54 6.33 4.87
C LYS A 20 -19.08 6.25 5.33
N GLU A 21 -18.72 7.07 6.30
CA GLU A 21 -17.43 6.96 6.96
C GLU A 21 -17.35 5.60 7.67
N LYS A 22 -16.24 4.91 7.49
CA LYS A 22 -15.94 3.64 8.14
C LYS A 22 -14.53 3.63 8.69
N GLU A 23 -14.30 2.73 9.63
CA GLU A 23 -12.98 2.50 10.20
C GLU A 23 -12.40 1.20 9.69
N ILE A 24 -11.12 1.23 9.32
CA ILE A 24 -10.39 0.05 8.90
C ILE A 24 -9.04 -0.02 9.62
N ILE A 25 -8.54 -1.24 9.84
CA ILE A 25 -7.15 -1.48 10.25
C ILE A 25 -6.40 -1.95 9.01
N ALA A 26 -5.51 -1.10 8.48
CA ALA A 26 -4.90 -1.30 7.18
C ALA A 26 -3.39 -1.54 7.27
N LEU A 27 -2.89 -2.50 6.51
CA LEU A 27 -1.46 -2.76 6.31
C LEU A 27 -1.00 -2.13 5.00
N ILE A 28 0.00 -1.25 5.06
CA ILE A 28 0.45 -0.46 3.91
C ILE A 28 1.47 -1.24 3.07
N ASN A 29 1.24 -1.32 1.76
CA ASN A 29 2.15 -1.91 0.78
C ASN A 29 3.20 -0.92 0.28
N SER A 30 2.78 0.27 -0.13
CA SER A 30 3.65 1.26 -0.76
C SER A 30 3.09 2.66 -0.56
N LYS A 31 3.99 3.65 -0.43
CA LYS A 31 3.62 5.06 -0.62
C LYS A 31 3.45 5.27 -2.12
N GLY A 32 2.29 5.76 -2.51
CA GLY A 32 2.02 6.15 -3.88
C GLY A 32 2.68 7.48 -4.26
N THR A 33 2.80 7.72 -5.56
CA THR A 33 3.26 9.00 -6.11
C THR A 33 2.12 10.03 -6.09
N PHE A 34 2.43 11.29 -5.75
CA PHE A 34 1.48 12.39 -5.89
C PHE A 34 1.04 12.53 -7.35
N THR A 35 -0.27 12.55 -7.60
CA THR A 35 -0.84 12.91 -8.90
C THR A 35 -1.48 14.29 -8.79
N SER A 36 -1.20 15.20 -9.72
CA SER A 36 -1.80 16.53 -9.71
C SER A 36 -3.23 16.45 -10.24
N GLN A 37 -4.22 16.95 -9.49
CA GLN A 37 -5.56 17.16 -10.01
C GLN A 37 -5.77 18.67 -10.23
N ILE A 38 -5.90 19.06 -11.49
CA ILE A 38 -6.19 20.46 -11.85
C ILE A 38 -7.70 20.65 -11.71
N THR A 39 -8.15 21.27 -10.63
CA THR A 39 -9.53 21.74 -10.50
C THR A 39 -9.67 23.14 -11.11
N SER A 40 -10.83 23.44 -11.70
CA SER A 40 -11.18 24.71 -12.38
C SER A 40 -11.04 25.97 -11.51
N GLU A 41 -10.94 25.83 -10.18
CA GLU A 41 -10.82 26.92 -9.22
C GLU A 41 -9.39 27.11 -8.69
N ASN A 42 -8.38 27.25 -9.56
CA ASN A 42 -7.05 27.84 -9.25
C ASN A 42 -6.36 27.44 -7.92
N LYS A 43 -6.68 26.26 -7.36
CA LYS A 43 -6.04 25.66 -6.20
C LYS A 43 -5.40 24.37 -6.68
N ASN A 44 -4.08 24.38 -6.77
CA ASN A 44 -3.29 23.20 -7.10
C ASN A 44 -3.38 22.20 -5.93
N LEU A 45 -4.40 21.35 -5.96
CA LEU A 45 -4.55 20.21 -5.06
C LEU A 45 -3.82 19.01 -5.67
N LEU A 46 -2.97 18.38 -4.87
CA LEU A 46 -2.29 17.14 -5.20
C LEU A 46 -3.05 16.00 -4.53
N VAL A 47 -3.24 14.90 -5.25
CA VAL A 47 -3.79 13.67 -4.70
C VAL A 47 -2.62 12.79 -4.30
N ALA A 48 -2.48 12.57 -3.00
CA ALA A 48 -1.59 11.56 -2.46
C ALA A 48 -2.34 10.23 -2.38
N ASN A 49 -1.62 9.12 -2.55
CA ASN A 49 -2.21 7.80 -2.41
C ASN A 49 -1.24 6.82 -1.74
N ALA A 50 -1.77 5.73 -1.21
CA ALA A 50 -1.00 4.59 -0.73
C ALA A 50 -1.75 3.29 -1.07
N GLU A 51 -1.00 2.25 -1.43
CA GLU A 51 -1.57 0.93 -1.66
C GLU A 51 -1.59 0.13 -0.38
N LEU A 52 -2.65 -0.65 -0.19
CA LEU A 52 -2.80 -1.59 0.91
C LEU A 52 -2.38 -3.00 0.48
N ILE A 53 -1.79 -3.76 1.40
CA ILE A 53 -1.61 -5.21 1.25
C ILE A 53 -2.92 -5.92 1.63
N ALA A 54 -3.50 -5.49 2.74
CA ALA A 54 -4.73 -5.99 3.30
C ALA A 54 -5.31 -4.98 4.28
N TYR A 55 -6.61 -5.08 4.56
CA TYR A 55 -7.25 -4.35 5.65
C TYR A 55 -8.28 -5.22 6.36
N ILE A 56 -8.58 -4.85 7.60
CA ILE A 56 -9.68 -5.41 8.38
C ILE A 56 -10.75 -4.33 8.49
N ASP A 57 -11.98 -4.65 8.12
CA ASP A 57 -13.12 -3.77 8.34
C ASP A 57 -13.52 -3.84 9.83
N CYS A 58 -13.58 -2.70 10.52
CA CYS A 58 -13.85 -2.69 11.96
C CYS A 58 -15.31 -3.04 12.29
N ASP A 59 -16.25 -2.87 11.36
CA ASP A 59 -17.67 -3.16 11.57
C ASP A 59 -17.96 -4.66 11.41
N THR A 60 -17.39 -5.29 10.37
CA THR A 60 -17.61 -6.72 10.09
C THR A 60 -16.54 -7.63 10.71
N ASN A 61 -15.39 -7.07 11.07
CA ASN A 61 -14.19 -7.78 11.50
C ASN A 61 -13.65 -8.77 10.45
N GLU A 62 -13.95 -8.53 9.17
CA GLU A 62 -13.50 -9.35 8.05
C GLU A 62 -12.14 -8.87 7.52
N LEU A 63 -11.27 -9.83 7.19
CA LEU A 63 -9.98 -9.56 6.56
C LEU A 63 -10.12 -9.55 5.04
N HIS A 64 -9.81 -8.42 4.42
CA HIS A 64 -9.78 -8.25 2.97
C HIS A 64 -8.33 -8.21 2.49
N LYS A 65 -7.94 -9.19 1.66
CA LYS A 65 -6.64 -9.24 0.98
C LYS A 65 -6.80 -8.72 -0.45
N SER A 66 -6.68 -7.42 -0.64
CA SER A 66 -6.84 -6.76 -1.95
C SER A 66 -5.82 -5.63 -2.14
N GLN A 67 -5.45 -5.36 -3.39
CA GLN A 67 -4.67 -4.18 -3.79
C GLN A 67 -5.56 -2.93 -3.83
N THR A 68 -6.20 -2.63 -2.70
CA THR A 68 -7.01 -1.43 -2.51
C THR A 68 -6.11 -0.22 -2.30
N LYS A 69 -6.53 0.95 -2.77
CA LYS A 69 -5.82 2.21 -2.56
C LYS A 69 -6.57 3.11 -1.59
N ILE A 70 -5.79 3.84 -0.80
CA ILE A 70 -6.27 4.98 -0.02
C ILE A 70 -5.75 6.26 -0.65
N GLU A 71 -6.59 7.27 -0.80
CA GLU A 71 -6.26 8.56 -1.42
C GLU A 71 -6.61 9.72 -0.49
N TRP A 72 -5.84 10.82 -0.55
CA TRP A 72 -6.16 12.05 0.18
C TRP A 72 -5.65 13.29 -0.54
N LEU A 73 -6.35 14.40 -0.33
CA LEU A 73 -6.01 15.69 -0.91
C LEU A 73 -4.94 16.39 -0.08
N VAL A 74 -3.95 16.95 -0.78
CA VAL A 74 -2.81 17.66 -0.21
C VAL A 74 -2.64 18.99 -0.93
N THR A 75 -2.40 20.07 -0.18
CA THR A 75 -2.07 21.37 -0.79
C THR A 75 -0.62 21.39 -1.27
N LEU A 76 -0.30 22.23 -2.26
CA LEU A 76 1.09 22.43 -2.71
C LEU A 76 2.06 22.89 -1.59
N GLU A 77 1.56 23.58 -0.57
CA GLU A 77 2.38 23.99 0.56
C GLU A 77 2.68 22.82 1.49
N ASP A 78 1.68 21.96 1.74
CA ASP A 78 1.80 20.80 2.62
C ASP A 78 2.63 19.68 1.99
N SER A 79 2.60 19.55 0.66
CA SER A 79 3.43 18.59 -0.07
C SER A 79 4.93 18.91 0.06
N LYS A 80 5.29 20.20 0.16
CA LYS A 80 6.66 20.64 0.41
C LYS A 80 7.07 20.49 1.88
N LYS A 81 6.10 20.45 2.78
CA LYS A 81 6.33 20.34 4.23
C LYS A 81 6.43 18.89 4.70
N ASN A 82 6.04 17.89 3.90
CA ASN A 82 6.15 16.44 4.16
C ASN A 82 5.01 15.79 4.99
N TYR A 83 3.83 16.44 5.13
CA TYR A 83 3.06 16.26 6.38
C TYR A 83 1.61 15.79 6.36
N ILE A 84 0.98 15.46 5.24
CA ILE A 84 -0.38 14.91 5.36
C ILE A 84 -0.26 13.40 5.52
N TYR A 85 -0.18 13.00 6.79
CA TYR A 85 -0.17 11.65 7.36
C TYR A 85 1.13 10.83 7.38
N ASN A 86 2.20 11.17 6.66
CA ASN A 86 3.47 10.41 6.65
C ASN A 86 3.28 8.87 6.76
N ILE A 87 2.43 8.29 5.90
CA ILE A 87 2.03 6.87 6.00
C ILE A 87 3.19 5.97 5.56
N GLU A 88 3.81 5.25 6.47
CA GLU A 88 4.98 4.42 6.19
C GLU A 88 4.63 3.04 5.64
N LYS A 89 5.53 2.54 4.78
CA LYS A 89 5.45 1.21 4.19
C LYS A 89 5.52 0.12 5.28
N TYR A 90 4.75 -0.95 5.13
CA TYR A 90 4.75 -2.12 6.04
C TYR A 90 4.35 -1.83 7.49
N HIS A 91 3.76 -0.66 7.74
CA HIS A 91 3.17 -0.32 9.02
C HIS A 91 1.65 -0.54 8.98
N ILE A 92 1.08 -0.70 10.16
CA ILE A 92 -0.34 -0.97 10.35
C ILE A 92 -0.97 0.26 10.99
N TYR A 93 -2.04 0.77 10.38
CA TYR A 93 -2.73 1.98 10.83
C TYR A 93 -4.21 1.69 11.05
N ARG A 94 -4.83 2.36 12.01
CA ARG A 94 -6.29 2.47 12.09
C ARG A 94 -6.67 3.76 11.40
N LEU A 95 -7.43 3.62 10.32
CA LEU A 95 -7.78 4.69 9.41
C LEU A 95 -9.28 4.91 9.47
N LYS A 96 -9.66 6.18 9.42
CA LYS A 96 -11.03 6.59 9.13
C LYS A 96 -11.11 6.92 7.65
N VAL A 97 -11.98 6.23 6.93
CA VAL A 97 -12.07 6.32 5.47
C VAL A 97 -13.49 6.48 4.98
N LYS A 98 -13.64 6.98 3.75
CA LYS A 98 -14.89 6.99 2.98
C LYS A 98 -14.73 6.11 1.75
N GLU A 99 -15.80 5.41 1.37
CA GLU A 99 -15.83 4.65 0.13
C GLU A 99 -15.95 5.61 -1.04
N ALA A 100 -14.91 5.71 -1.86
CA ALA A 100 -14.89 6.56 -3.05
C ALA A 100 -15.37 5.79 -4.29
N ASP A 101 -14.76 4.63 -4.55
CA ASP A 101 -15.09 3.71 -5.63
C ASP A 101 -15.11 2.26 -5.11
N THR A 102 -15.50 1.30 -5.95
CA THR A 102 -15.59 -0.14 -5.59
C THR A 102 -14.31 -0.70 -4.97
N ASP A 103 -13.15 -0.15 -5.29
CA ASP A 103 -11.83 -0.66 -4.87
C ASP A 103 -10.96 0.38 -4.13
N ASN A 104 -11.46 1.61 -3.93
CA ASN A 104 -10.67 2.73 -3.41
C ASN A 104 -11.36 3.44 -2.24
N PHE A 105 -10.54 3.92 -1.31
CA PHE A 105 -10.98 4.69 -0.17
C PHE A 105 -10.42 6.11 -0.19
N LEU A 106 -11.23 7.07 0.21
CA LEU A 106 -10.76 8.41 0.57
C LEU A 106 -10.40 8.43 2.06
N LEU A 107 -9.13 8.70 2.37
CA LEU A 107 -8.65 8.81 3.74
C LEU A 107 -9.15 10.12 4.36
N VAL A 108 -9.92 9.99 5.43
CA VAL A 108 -10.43 11.12 6.22
C VAL A 108 -9.45 11.46 7.32
N ASP A 109 -8.99 10.47 8.08
CA ASP A 109 -8.07 10.67 9.21
C ASP A 109 -7.28 9.40 9.58
N VAL A 110 -6.16 9.56 10.26
CA VAL A 110 -5.35 8.48 10.85
C VAL A 110 -5.60 8.47 12.36
N LEU A 111 -6.41 7.52 12.83
CA LEU A 111 -6.81 7.43 14.23
C LEU A 111 -5.69 6.88 15.11
N GLU A 112 -4.94 5.88 14.62
CA GLU A 112 -3.85 5.25 15.37
C GLU A 112 -2.78 4.70 14.42
N ARG A 113 -1.53 4.70 14.88
CA ARG A 113 -0.33 4.29 14.14
C ARG A 113 0.34 3.11 14.81
N ASP A 114 1.08 2.33 14.02
CA ASP A 114 1.94 1.23 14.48
C ASP A 114 1.20 0.18 15.33
N ILE A 115 -0.03 -0.12 14.91
CA ILE A 115 -0.89 -1.05 15.61
C ILE A 115 -0.33 -2.45 15.55
N ASN A 116 -0.32 -3.12 16.70
CA ASN A 116 0.04 -4.52 16.74
C ASN A 116 -1.17 -5.39 16.38
N ASN A 117 -1.23 -5.88 15.13
CA ASN A 117 -2.24 -6.84 14.69
C ASN A 117 -1.60 -8.11 14.11
N GLU A 118 -1.77 -9.24 14.80
CA GLU A 118 -1.15 -10.52 14.44
C GLU A 118 -1.63 -11.07 13.08
N LEU A 119 -2.90 -10.84 12.72
CA LEU A 119 -3.48 -11.34 11.48
C LEU A 119 -2.87 -10.63 10.25
N LEU A 120 -2.72 -9.31 10.33
CA LEU A 120 -2.06 -8.51 9.30
C LEU A 120 -0.56 -8.79 9.24
N LYS A 121 0.12 -8.98 10.39
CA LYS A 121 1.53 -9.42 10.44
C LYS A 121 1.74 -10.77 9.75
N LYS A 122 0.84 -11.74 9.98
CA LYS A 122 0.88 -13.02 9.28
C LYS A 122 0.68 -12.85 7.78
N THR A 123 -0.26 -11.99 7.38
CA THR A 123 -0.51 -11.68 5.96
C THR A 123 0.71 -11.05 5.29
N LEU A 124 1.40 -10.13 5.98
CA LEU A 124 2.67 -9.55 5.50
C LEU A 124 3.71 -10.65 5.22
N LYS A 125 3.94 -11.55 6.20
CA LYS A 125 4.88 -12.67 6.05
C LYS A 125 4.50 -13.61 4.90
N GLU A 126 3.21 -13.91 4.71
CA GLU A 126 2.73 -14.70 3.58
C GLU A 126 3.05 -14.02 2.23
N CYS A 127 2.83 -12.71 2.14
CA CYS A 127 3.17 -11.93 0.95
C CYS A 127 4.68 -11.88 0.69
N GLU A 128 5.49 -11.69 1.72
CA GLU A 128 6.96 -11.72 1.63
C GLU A 128 7.47 -13.08 1.16
N GLN A 129 6.92 -14.18 1.68
CA GLN A 129 7.25 -15.54 1.26
C GLN A 129 6.86 -15.81 -0.19
N LYS A 130 5.70 -15.36 -0.64
CA LYS A 130 5.27 -15.50 -2.04
C LYS A 130 6.11 -14.65 -3.00
N ALA A 131 6.60 -13.49 -2.53
CA ALA A 131 7.50 -12.63 -3.28
C ALA A 131 8.99 -13.01 -3.14
N ALA A 132 9.29 -14.13 -2.47
CA ALA A 132 10.64 -14.62 -2.29
C ALA A 132 11.19 -15.10 -3.62
N ILE A 133 12.34 -14.55 -4.01
CA ILE A 133 13.09 -15.03 -5.17
C ILE A 133 13.84 -16.27 -4.72
N VAL A 134 13.61 -17.36 -5.42
CA VAL A 134 14.19 -18.66 -5.12
C VAL A 134 15.13 -19.06 -6.25
N ILE A 135 16.32 -19.54 -5.89
CA ILE A 135 17.23 -20.23 -6.79
C ILE A 135 17.38 -21.65 -6.27
N GLU A 136 17.21 -22.65 -7.12
CA GLU A 136 17.48 -24.04 -6.78
C GLU A 136 18.75 -24.48 -7.51
N GLU A 137 19.77 -24.84 -6.75
CA GLU A 137 21.01 -25.39 -7.26
C GLU A 137 21.06 -26.90 -6.94
N PRO A 138 21.41 -27.77 -7.91
CA PRO A 138 21.36 -29.22 -7.74
C PRO A 138 22.13 -29.75 -6.52
N ASP A 139 23.29 -29.18 -6.22
CA ASP A 139 24.18 -29.67 -5.17
C ASP A 139 24.04 -28.90 -3.84
N LEU A 140 23.50 -27.68 -3.89
CA LEU A 140 23.46 -26.75 -2.75
C LEU A 140 22.03 -26.45 -2.28
N GLY A 141 21.04 -27.04 -2.93
CA GLY A 141 19.63 -26.96 -2.57
C GLY A 141 19.02 -25.60 -2.88
N LYS A 142 18.01 -25.24 -2.07
CA LYS A 142 17.15 -24.09 -2.30
C LYS A 142 17.66 -22.86 -1.57
N PHE A 143 17.96 -21.82 -2.35
CA PHE A 143 18.33 -20.50 -1.87
C PHE A 143 17.14 -19.55 -1.89
N ILE A 144 17.01 -18.73 -0.84
CA ILE A 144 15.98 -17.70 -0.73
C ILE A 144 16.67 -16.33 -0.65
N LEU A 145 16.25 -15.38 -1.49
CA LEU A 145 16.76 -14.02 -1.45
C LEU A 145 16.29 -13.30 -0.19
N ASP A 146 17.23 -12.93 0.66
CA ASP A 146 17.06 -11.91 1.68
C ASP A 146 17.33 -10.52 1.06
N LYS A 147 16.26 -9.74 0.86
CA LYS A 147 16.35 -8.40 0.26
C LYS A 147 17.04 -7.38 1.16
N GLY A 148 17.04 -7.58 2.48
CA GLY A 148 17.70 -6.70 3.44
C GLY A 148 19.21 -6.91 3.42
N LEU A 149 19.65 -8.17 3.38
CA LEU A 149 21.06 -8.54 3.29
C LEU A 149 21.60 -8.51 1.86
N LYS A 150 20.72 -8.34 0.85
CA LYS A 150 21.05 -8.42 -0.58
C LYS A 150 21.80 -9.72 -0.92
N ALA A 151 21.43 -10.81 -0.26
CA ALA A 151 22.10 -12.10 -0.36
C ALA A 151 21.07 -13.23 -0.40
N PHE A 152 21.41 -14.30 -1.10
CA PHE A 152 20.66 -15.53 -1.11
C PHE A 152 21.16 -16.43 0.01
N LEU A 153 20.26 -16.93 0.85
CA LEU A 153 20.59 -17.76 2.00
C LEU A 153 20.05 -19.17 1.81
N SER A 154 20.84 -20.17 2.20
CA SER A 154 20.47 -21.58 2.24
C SER A 154 21.07 -22.25 3.49
N LYS A 155 20.46 -23.36 3.91
CA LYS A 155 21.01 -24.25 4.94
C LYS A 155 21.07 -25.66 4.38
N ILE A 156 22.24 -26.28 4.44
CA ILE A 156 22.43 -27.66 3.96
C ILE A 156 23.11 -28.52 5.03
N GLU A 157 22.90 -29.82 4.95
CA GLU A 157 23.66 -30.80 5.73
C GLU A 157 25.00 -31.05 5.02
N TRP A 158 26.11 -30.86 5.74
CA TRP A 158 27.43 -30.99 5.15
C TRP A 158 27.94 -32.43 5.24
N LEU A 159 28.19 -33.07 4.10
CA LEU A 159 28.89 -34.36 3.97
C LEU A 159 28.41 -35.45 4.95
N ASP A 160 27.10 -35.68 5.02
CA ASP A 160 26.47 -36.72 5.87
C ASP A 160 26.77 -36.55 7.38
N SER A 161 27.35 -35.40 7.75
CA SER A 161 27.48 -34.98 9.13
C SER A 161 26.16 -34.36 9.53
N LYS A 162 25.63 -34.74 10.70
CA LYS A 162 24.39 -34.18 11.29
C LYS A 162 24.49 -32.68 11.64
N LYS A 163 25.44 -31.94 11.05
CA LYS A 163 25.68 -30.52 11.24
C LYS A 163 25.17 -29.76 10.03
N GLN A 164 24.21 -28.88 10.29
CA GLN A 164 23.78 -27.90 9.30
C GLN A 164 24.83 -26.81 9.15
N ILE A 165 25.12 -26.44 7.91
CA ILE A 165 25.92 -25.26 7.59
C ILE A 165 25.03 -24.21 6.94
N ASP A 166 25.30 -22.94 7.24
CA ASP A 166 24.67 -21.80 6.57
C ASP A 166 25.51 -21.44 5.33
N ILE A 167 24.85 -21.27 4.19
CA ILE A 167 25.47 -20.83 2.93
C ILE A 167 24.82 -19.53 2.50
N SER A 168 25.66 -18.54 2.15
CA SER A 168 25.23 -17.26 1.60
C SER A 168 25.85 -17.00 0.23
N LEU A 169 25.04 -16.70 -0.77
CA LEU A 169 25.48 -16.19 -2.08
C LEU A 169 25.23 -14.68 -2.12
N ASN A 170 26.30 -13.90 -2.18
CA ASN A 170 26.21 -12.45 -2.26
C ASN A 170 26.05 -12.01 -3.72
N ILE A 171 25.18 -11.03 -3.95
CA ILE A 171 25.04 -10.40 -5.26
C ILE A 171 26.12 -9.32 -5.37
N GLY A 172 27.19 -9.61 -6.12
CA GLY A 172 28.22 -8.63 -6.44
C GLY A 172 27.67 -7.53 -7.36
N GLU A 173 28.30 -6.35 -7.33
CA GLU A 173 28.02 -5.31 -8.32
C GLU A 173 28.40 -5.83 -9.71
N ASN A 174 27.47 -5.73 -10.65
CA ASN A 174 27.68 -6.16 -12.02
C ASN A 174 28.66 -5.19 -12.69
N THR A 175 29.96 -5.49 -12.67
CA THR A 175 31.00 -4.77 -13.41
C THR A 175 30.98 -5.15 -14.90
N ARG A 176 29.81 -5.19 -15.52
CA ARG A 176 29.71 -5.31 -16.98
C ARG A 176 30.10 -3.97 -17.60
N ILE A 177 31.37 -3.92 -18.01
CA ILE A 177 31.94 -3.04 -19.05
C ILE A 177 31.27 -3.39 -20.38
#